data_AF-A0A950WF18-F1
#
_entry.id   AF-A0A950WF18-F1
#
_cell.length_a   1.000
_cell.length_b   1.000
_cell.length_c   1.000
_cell.angle_alpha   90.00
_cell.angle_beta   90.00
_cell.angle_gamma   90.00
#
_symmetry.space_group_name_H-M   'P 1'
#
loop_
_entity.id
_entity.type
_entity.pdbx_description
1 polymer ?
#
loop_
_entity_poly.entity_id
_entity_poly.type
_entity_poly.pdbx_seq_one_letter_code
_entity_poly.pdbx_strand_id
1 'polypeptide(L)'
;MQFFRRSFLPGIATILFLGAAAFAGDTSRDLSVAAGGSLEIINPAGRVLVKAESAKNGVDPASKLTISSPGAYSDEEIKVTAGNGSTLVEVRPRDAKQRIDLTVTLPERTSLRITTEAGGVEAMGNFASIWAKTDTGTVAVDVPTDALQYRFLWTESRPRYLADFDIEKVKEKSGGKFEIKGSYSDGGTTRKHASETRPVGSVPGSGNGFDAGEKDASAGDPKAQTPRGVALDLTTARGIILLNVSPNEVMSDLRERPLTNAAKAIVRSGDSLLMEAIRRASPKYFGDYARTLPPLKTEPTFAQAKSRLQVPVAAVKTATVRVTDLRNRAIDGLAGGDFEITENGESREIVSV
;
A
#
# COMPACT_ATOMS: atom_id res chain seq x y z
N MET A 1 62.08 25.09 45.89
CA MET A 1 61.50 23.73 45.83
C MET A 1 59.99 23.88 45.98
N GLN A 2 59.27 24.10 44.87
CA GLN A 2 58.44 23.10 44.17
C GLN A 2 57.58 22.25 45.11
N PHE A 3 56.25 22.39 45.05
CA PHE A 3 55.30 21.30 44.78
C PHE A 3 53.90 21.89 44.47
N PHE A 4 53.52 21.85 43.19
CA PHE A 4 52.17 22.13 42.70
C PHE A 4 51.25 20.96 43.08
N ARG A 5 50.17 21.20 43.84
CA ARG A 5 49.04 20.26 43.95
C ARG A 5 48.01 20.59 42.87
N ARG A 6 47.96 19.77 41.81
CA ARG A 6 46.86 19.73 40.85
C ARG A 6 45.73 18.89 41.42
N SER A 7 44.58 19.51 41.67
CA SER A 7 43.34 18.80 41.99
C SER A 7 42.69 18.34 40.68
N PHE A 8 42.59 17.03 40.49
CA PHE A 8 41.92 16.38 39.37
C PHE A 8 40.40 16.38 39.65
N LEU A 9 39.61 17.06 38.82
CA LEU A 9 38.18 16.78 38.67
C LEU A 9 38.00 15.69 37.61
N PRO A 10 37.29 14.58 37.87
CA PRO A 10 36.81 13.72 36.80
C PRO A 10 35.56 14.35 36.18
N GLY A 11 35.70 14.87 34.96
CA GLY A 11 34.57 15.27 34.13
C GLY A 11 33.82 14.02 33.65
N ILE A 12 32.63 13.81 34.19
CA ILE A 12 31.68 12.80 33.69
C ILE A 12 31.17 13.30 32.34
N ALA A 13 31.67 12.70 31.26
CA ALA A 13 31.15 12.90 29.92
C ALA A 13 29.85 12.08 29.78
N THR A 14 28.71 12.73 29.98
CA THR A 14 27.40 12.17 29.64
C THR A 14 27.28 12.12 28.13
N ILE A 15 27.50 10.94 27.54
CA ILE A 15 27.17 10.66 26.14
C ILE A 15 25.65 10.64 26.03
N LEU A 16 25.07 11.73 25.52
CA LEU A 16 23.67 11.81 25.15
C LEU A 16 23.48 10.99 23.87
N PHE A 17 23.06 9.74 23.99
CA PHE A 17 22.56 8.96 22.87
C PHE A 17 21.23 9.60 22.40
N LEU A 18 21.27 10.39 21.32
CA LEU A 18 20.07 10.74 20.57
C LEU A 18 19.53 9.45 19.95
N GLY A 19 18.54 8.84 20.61
CA GLY A 19 17.79 7.73 20.03
C GLY A 19 16.99 8.24 18.83
N ALA A 20 17.17 7.60 17.67
CA ALA A 20 16.29 7.80 16.52
C ALA A 20 14.85 7.46 16.94
N ALA A 21 13.95 8.44 16.90
CA ALA A 21 12.56 8.23 17.24
C ALA A 21 11.92 7.28 16.21
N ALA A 22 11.54 6.10 16.67
CA ALA A 22 10.69 5.19 15.92
C ALA A 22 9.23 5.63 16.13
N PHE A 23 8.54 5.97 15.04
CA PHE A 23 7.14 6.36 15.08
C PHE A 23 6.26 5.13 14.88
N ALA A 24 5.21 5.00 15.68
CA ALA A 24 4.09 4.09 15.41
C ALA A 24 2.81 4.94 15.37
N GLY A 25 2.04 4.83 14.29
CA GLY A 25 0.83 5.62 14.06
C GLY A 25 0.97 6.63 12.92
N ASP A 26 0.07 7.62 12.90
CA ASP A 26 -0.04 8.58 11.79
C ASP A 26 0.83 9.82 12.04
N THR A 27 1.66 10.18 11.07
CA THR A 27 2.42 11.45 11.08
C THR A 27 2.02 12.31 9.90
N SER A 28 1.90 13.62 10.11
CA SER A 28 1.59 14.58 9.06
C SER A 28 2.79 15.49 8.78
N ARG A 29 3.01 15.80 7.50
CA ARG A 29 3.99 16.77 7.00
C ARG A 29 3.32 17.72 6.01
N ASP A 30 3.72 18.99 6.03
CA ASP A 30 3.31 19.93 4.99
C ASP A 30 4.16 19.71 3.73
N LEU A 31 3.53 19.87 2.57
CA LEU A 31 4.18 19.77 1.27
C LEU A 31 4.21 21.13 0.58
N SER A 32 5.28 21.43 -0.14
CA SER A 32 5.39 22.63 -0.97
C SER A 32 4.96 22.32 -2.41
N VAL A 33 3.66 22.07 -2.59
CA VAL A 33 3.04 21.91 -3.92
C VAL A 33 1.98 22.98 -4.09
N ALA A 34 2.17 23.84 -5.09
CA ALA A 34 1.23 24.87 -5.48
C ALA A 34 0.23 24.34 -6.54
N ALA A 35 -0.85 25.08 -6.78
CA ALA A 35 -1.75 24.81 -7.90
C ALA A 35 -0.99 24.78 -9.23
N GLY A 36 -1.30 23.78 -10.07
CA GLY A 36 -0.56 23.55 -11.33
C GLY A 36 0.84 22.95 -11.16
N GLY A 37 1.33 22.74 -9.92
CA GLY A 37 2.61 22.10 -9.65
C GLY A 37 2.63 20.60 -10.00
N SER A 38 3.75 19.95 -9.72
CA SER A 38 3.90 18.50 -9.91
C SER A 38 4.30 17.78 -8.62
N LEU A 39 3.77 16.57 -8.44
CA LEU A 39 4.12 15.68 -7.35
C LEU A 39 4.51 14.31 -7.91
N GLU A 40 5.69 13.84 -7.52
CA GLU A 40 6.16 12.48 -7.76
C GLU A 40 6.18 11.70 -6.45
N ILE A 41 5.58 10.51 -6.44
CA ILE A 41 5.54 9.60 -5.30
C ILE A 41 6.15 8.27 -5.72
N ILE A 42 7.16 7.83 -4.99
CA ILE A 42 7.76 6.50 -5.10
C ILE A 42 7.50 5.77 -3.80
N ASN A 43 6.57 4.82 -3.82
CA ASN A 43 6.21 4.01 -2.67
C ASN A 43 6.20 2.52 -3.04
N PRO A 44 7.30 1.78 -2.79
CA PRO A 44 7.41 0.39 -3.25
C PRO A 44 6.35 -0.51 -2.62
N ALA A 45 6.01 -0.30 -1.33
CA ALA A 45 5.08 -1.14 -0.59
C ALA A 45 4.10 -0.31 0.26
N GLY A 46 2.84 -0.27 -0.17
CA GLY A 46 1.76 0.40 0.56
C GLY A 46 0.76 1.12 -0.32
N ARG A 47 -0.28 1.65 0.29
CA ARG A 47 -1.35 2.35 -0.41
C ARG A 47 -0.99 3.82 -0.58
N VAL A 48 -1.28 4.38 -1.75
CA VAL A 48 -1.14 5.81 -2.01
C VAL A 48 -2.51 6.36 -2.34
N LEU A 49 -3.07 7.16 -1.45
CA LEU A 49 -4.31 7.90 -1.64
C LEU A 49 -3.95 9.36 -1.92
N VAL A 50 -4.43 9.92 -3.03
CA VAL A 50 -4.22 11.32 -3.38
C VAL A 50 -5.56 11.98 -3.63
N LYS A 51 -5.79 13.12 -2.98
CA LYS A 51 -7.02 13.90 -3.10
C LYS A 51 -6.70 15.32 -3.54
N ALA A 52 -7.24 15.73 -4.68
CA ALA A 52 -7.26 17.13 -5.09
C ALA A 52 -8.45 17.86 -4.45
N GLU A 53 -8.20 19.01 -3.85
CA GLU A 53 -9.21 19.88 -3.25
C GLU A 53 -9.26 21.23 -3.98
N SER A 54 -10.47 21.73 -4.20
CA SER A 54 -10.69 23.04 -4.80
C SER A 54 -10.31 24.17 -3.84
N ALA A 55 -9.86 25.29 -4.39
CA ALA A 55 -9.64 26.51 -3.62
C ALA A 55 -10.92 26.95 -2.89
N LYS A 56 -10.82 27.23 -1.59
CA LYS A 56 -11.93 27.76 -0.79
C LYS A 56 -11.72 29.27 -0.65
N ASN A 57 -12.72 30.06 -1.04
CA ASN A 57 -12.66 31.53 -1.02
C ASN A 57 -11.45 32.12 -1.78
N GLY A 58 -11.04 31.48 -2.89
CA GLY A 58 -9.92 31.92 -3.71
C GLY A 58 -8.53 31.62 -3.13
N VAL A 59 -8.45 30.86 -2.03
CA VAL A 59 -7.19 30.39 -1.45
C VAL A 59 -7.05 28.90 -1.74
N ASP A 60 -5.93 28.52 -2.37
CA ASP A 60 -5.59 27.13 -2.64
C ASP A 60 -5.41 26.36 -1.33
N PRO A 61 -5.85 25.09 -1.26
CA PRO A 61 -5.67 24.27 -0.07
C PRO A 61 -4.17 24.03 0.21
N ALA A 62 -3.82 23.95 1.48
CA ALA A 62 -2.46 23.56 1.86
C ALA A 62 -2.20 22.11 1.45
N SER A 63 -1.09 21.88 0.75
CA SER A 63 -0.66 20.53 0.40
C SER A 63 -0.17 19.79 1.65
N LYS A 64 -0.71 18.60 1.92
CA LYS A 64 -0.46 17.84 3.15
C LYS A 64 -0.17 16.39 2.83
N LEU A 65 0.88 15.83 3.44
CA LEU A 65 1.23 14.42 3.42
C LEU A 65 0.93 13.81 4.79
N THR A 66 0.08 12.80 4.83
CA THR A 66 -0.14 11.95 6.00
C THR A 66 0.45 10.58 5.73
N ILE A 67 1.27 10.10 6.65
CA ILE A 67 1.98 8.84 6.59
C ILE A 67 1.38 7.94 7.66
N SER A 68 1.05 6.71 7.30
CA SER A 68 0.55 5.69 8.23
C SER A 68 1.25 4.37 7.97
N SER A 69 1.56 3.62 9.02
CA SER A 69 2.17 2.29 8.89
C SER A 69 1.65 1.37 10.01
N PRO A 70 1.33 0.09 9.73
CA PRO A 70 0.99 -0.88 10.76
C PRO A 70 2.14 -1.16 11.73
N GLY A 71 3.39 -0.99 11.28
CA GLY A 71 4.59 -1.17 12.08
C GLY A 71 5.32 0.14 12.33
N ALA A 72 6.32 0.12 13.21
CA ALA A 72 7.15 1.28 13.42
C ALA A 72 7.91 1.67 12.14
N TYR A 73 8.06 2.95 11.88
CA TYR A 73 8.89 3.49 10.80
C TYR A 73 9.75 4.64 11.32
N SER A 74 10.83 4.93 10.61
CA SER A 74 11.73 6.04 10.95
C SER A 74 11.59 7.19 9.97
N ASP A 75 11.88 8.42 10.42
CA ASP A 75 11.74 9.63 9.60
C ASP A 75 12.62 9.58 8.34
N GLU A 76 13.77 8.90 8.44
CA GLU A 76 14.75 8.67 7.37
C GLU A 76 14.23 7.80 6.22
N GLU A 77 13.20 6.99 6.47
CA GLU A 77 12.58 6.14 5.45
C GLU A 77 11.74 6.94 4.47
N ILE A 78 11.45 8.22 4.76
CA ILE A 78 10.58 9.05 3.92
C ILE A 78 11.29 10.36 3.61
N LYS A 79 11.81 10.43 2.39
CA LYS A 79 12.52 11.61 1.89
C LYS A 79 11.56 12.47 1.07
N VAL A 80 11.39 13.73 1.48
CA VAL A 80 10.64 14.73 0.72
C VAL A 80 11.64 15.74 0.17
N THR A 81 11.67 15.91 -1.15
CA THR A 81 12.54 16.87 -1.84
C THR A 81 11.67 17.80 -2.68
N ALA A 82 11.67 19.09 -2.39
CA ALA A 82 10.98 20.10 -3.18
C ALA A 82 11.99 20.89 -4.02
N GLY A 83 11.68 21.14 -5.29
CA GLY A 83 12.51 21.95 -6.18
C GLY A 83 11.80 22.29 -7.49
N ASN A 84 11.96 23.52 -7.97
CA ASN A 84 11.49 23.97 -9.30
C ASN A 84 10.02 23.64 -9.63
N GLY A 85 9.10 23.79 -8.68
CA GLY A 85 7.67 23.49 -8.90
C GLY A 85 7.33 21.99 -8.93
N SER A 86 8.28 21.14 -8.55
CA SER A 86 8.10 19.70 -8.38
C SER A 86 8.44 19.28 -6.96
N THR A 87 7.64 18.37 -6.41
CA THR A 87 7.93 17.72 -5.13
C THR A 87 8.08 16.22 -5.37
N LEU A 88 9.15 15.63 -4.85
CA LEU A 88 9.38 14.20 -4.82
C LEU A 88 9.20 13.69 -3.40
N VAL A 89 8.33 12.69 -3.23
CA VAL A 89 8.14 11.90 -2.01
C VAL A 89 8.65 10.49 -2.29
N GLU A 90 9.76 10.14 -1.68
CA GLU A 90 10.40 8.84 -1.86
C GLU A 90 10.37 8.05 -0.54
N VAL A 91 9.76 6.87 -0.57
CA VAL A 91 9.70 5.95 0.56
C VAL A 91 10.73 4.84 0.36
N ARG A 92 11.63 4.69 1.33
CA ARG A 92 12.71 3.70 1.39
C ARG A 92 12.58 2.90 2.68
N PRO A 93 11.71 1.87 2.72
CA PRO A 93 11.52 1.07 3.91
C PRO A 93 12.82 0.32 4.26
N ARG A 94 13.07 0.12 5.55
CA ARG A 94 14.25 -0.64 6.02
C ARG A 94 14.05 -2.15 5.88
N ASP A 95 12.80 -2.62 5.89
CA ASP A 95 12.41 -4.01 5.69
C ASP A 95 11.49 -4.11 4.46
N ALA A 96 11.77 -5.06 3.57
CA ALA A 96 10.95 -5.34 2.38
C ALA A 96 9.50 -5.74 2.69
N LYS A 97 9.21 -6.17 3.93
CA LYS A 97 7.84 -6.48 4.39
C LYS A 97 7.12 -5.29 5.00
N GLN A 98 7.83 -4.19 5.26
CA GLN A 98 7.26 -2.99 5.85
C GLN A 98 6.33 -2.33 4.84
N ARG A 99 5.14 -1.97 5.31
CA ARG A 99 4.12 -1.31 4.51
C ARG A 99 3.94 0.11 5.04
N ILE A 100 4.10 1.10 4.17
CA ILE A 100 3.89 2.50 4.51
C ILE A 100 2.81 3.05 3.57
N ASP A 101 1.68 3.42 4.14
CA ASP A 101 0.57 4.04 3.44
C ASP A 101 0.73 5.56 3.45
N LEU A 102 0.44 6.19 2.32
CA LEU A 102 0.51 7.64 2.12
C LEU A 102 -0.86 8.17 1.75
N THR A 103 -1.29 9.22 2.43
CA THR A 103 -2.47 10.01 2.08
C THR A 103 -2.04 11.43 1.80
N VAL A 104 -2.28 11.93 0.59
CA VAL A 104 -1.83 13.25 0.14
C VAL A 104 -3.03 14.11 -0.24
N THR A 105 -3.11 15.31 0.33
CA THR A 105 -4.06 16.35 -0.11
C THR A 105 -3.29 17.39 -0.92
N LEU A 106 -3.83 17.76 -2.08
CA LEU A 106 -3.20 18.69 -3.03
C LEU A 106 -4.24 19.69 -3.58
N PRO A 107 -3.81 20.86 -4.07
CA PRO A 107 -4.64 21.71 -4.92
C PRO A 107 -5.07 21.00 -6.21
N GLU A 108 -6.15 21.50 -6.80
CA GLU A 108 -6.53 21.09 -8.15
C GLU A 108 -5.46 21.43 -9.20
N ARG A 109 -5.57 20.76 -10.35
CA ARG A 109 -4.71 20.94 -11.53
C ARG A 109 -3.23 20.59 -11.30
N THR A 110 -2.90 19.94 -10.18
CA THR A 110 -1.58 19.32 -9.99
C THR A 110 -1.38 18.16 -10.96
N SER A 111 -0.14 17.95 -11.40
CA SER A 111 0.27 16.77 -12.17
C SER A 111 0.87 15.71 -11.26
N LEU A 112 0.39 14.47 -11.36
CA LEU A 112 0.79 13.37 -10.51
C LEU A 112 1.63 12.33 -11.26
N ARG A 113 2.70 11.87 -10.60
CA ARG A 113 3.45 10.69 -10.99
C ARG A 113 3.58 9.75 -9.79
N ILE A 114 3.02 8.54 -9.89
CA ILE A 114 3.01 7.58 -8.78
C ILE A 114 3.62 6.28 -9.25
N THR A 115 4.63 5.79 -8.53
CA THR A 115 5.25 4.49 -8.75
C THR A 115 5.11 3.65 -7.49
N THR A 116 4.54 2.46 -7.64
CA THR A 116 4.46 1.45 -6.57
C THR A 116 4.74 0.07 -7.13
N GLU A 117 5.27 -0.85 -6.32
CA GLU A 117 5.46 -2.25 -6.74
C GLU A 117 4.29 -3.10 -6.20
N ALA A 118 4.07 -3.00 -4.89
CA ALA A 118 3.06 -3.74 -4.14
C ALA A 118 2.17 -2.77 -3.35
N GLY A 119 1.02 -2.43 -3.91
CA GLY A 119 0.15 -1.45 -3.27
C GLY A 119 -0.91 -0.89 -4.19
N GLY A 120 -1.98 -0.35 -3.61
CA GLY A 120 -3.05 0.30 -4.37
C GLY A 120 -2.75 1.79 -4.55
N VAL A 121 -3.16 2.34 -5.70
CA VAL A 121 -3.15 3.78 -5.96
C VAL A 121 -4.59 4.23 -6.07
N GLU A 122 -4.96 5.26 -5.33
CA GLU A 122 -6.28 5.89 -5.43
C GLU A 122 -6.07 7.39 -5.61
N ALA A 123 -6.54 7.96 -6.71
CA ALA A 123 -6.41 9.38 -6.99
C ALA A 123 -7.78 9.98 -7.32
N MET A 124 -8.20 10.98 -6.55
CA MET A 124 -9.54 11.55 -6.64
C MET A 124 -9.51 13.08 -6.72
N GLY A 125 -10.30 13.64 -7.65
CA GLY A 125 -10.45 15.07 -7.90
C GLY A 125 -9.88 15.54 -9.23
N ASN A 126 -9.86 16.86 -9.44
CA ASN A 126 -9.49 17.48 -10.71
C ASN A 126 -7.96 17.65 -10.84
N PHE A 127 -7.30 16.71 -11.52
CA PHE A 127 -5.87 16.77 -11.83
C PHE A 127 -5.62 17.23 -13.27
N ALA A 128 -4.44 17.79 -13.52
CA ALA A 128 -4.02 18.06 -14.91
C ALA A 128 -3.61 16.77 -15.61
N SER A 129 -2.85 15.92 -14.92
CA SER A 129 -2.46 14.61 -15.40
C SER A 129 -2.21 13.63 -14.26
N ILE A 130 -2.44 12.35 -14.51
CA ILE A 130 -2.14 11.26 -13.58
C ILE A 130 -1.36 10.19 -14.34
N TRP A 131 -0.09 10.06 -14.01
CA TRP A 131 0.72 8.92 -14.39
C TRP A 131 0.85 8.00 -13.18
N ALA A 132 0.45 6.74 -13.32
CA ALA A 132 0.57 5.75 -12.26
C ALA A 132 1.11 4.43 -12.78
N LYS A 133 2.09 3.86 -12.09
CA LYS A 133 2.61 2.52 -12.37
C LYS A 133 2.53 1.65 -11.12
N THR A 134 1.92 0.47 -11.27
CA THR A 134 1.86 -0.56 -10.21
C THR A 134 2.05 -1.96 -10.75
N ASP A 135 2.82 -2.84 -10.12
CA ASP A 135 2.94 -4.21 -10.65
C ASP A 135 1.66 -5.02 -10.39
N THR A 136 1.20 -5.05 -9.14
CA THR A 136 0.08 -5.93 -8.73
C THR A 136 -1.09 -5.19 -8.09
N GLY A 137 -0.97 -3.87 -7.95
CA GLY A 137 -1.95 -3.01 -7.30
C GLY A 137 -3.23 -2.78 -8.07
N THR A 138 -4.28 -2.37 -7.35
CA THR A 138 -5.43 -1.70 -7.98
C THR A 138 -5.11 -0.23 -8.15
N VAL A 139 -5.33 0.32 -9.34
CA VAL A 139 -5.30 1.75 -9.61
C VAL A 139 -6.75 2.22 -9.74
N ALA A 140 -7.23 2.99 -8.78
CA ALA A 140 -8.53 3.62 -8.82
C ALA A 140 -8.35 5.12 -9.06
N VAL A 141 -9.06 5.65 -10.05
CA VAL A 141 -9.07 7.08 -10.33
C VAL A 141 -10.50 7.57 -10.39
N ASP A 142 -10.77 8.70 -9.75
CA ASP A 142 -12.07 9.39 -9.76
C ASP A 142 -11.84 10.84 -10.21
N VAL A 143 -12.09 11.12 -11.48
CA VAL A 143 -11.73 12.37 -12.15
C VAL A 143 -12.90 12.92 -12.98
N PRO A 144 -12.98 14.26 -13.16
CA PRO A 144 -13.94 14.86 -14.06
C PRO A 144 -13.83 14.33 -15.50
N THR A 145 -14.98 14.14 -16.15
CA THR A 145 -15.09 13.51 -17.48
C THR A 145 -15.36 14.51 -18.61
N ASP A 146 -15.26 15.83 -18.35
CA ASP A 146 -15.48 16.88 -19.34
C ASP A 146 -14.62 16.67 -20.61
N ALA A 147 -13.34 16.38 -20.41
CA ALA A 147 -12.36 16.15 -21.48
C ALA A 147 -11.25 15.22 -20.97
N LEU A 148 -11.52 13.92 -21.00
CA LEU A 148 -10.61 12.88 -20.53
C LEU A 148 -9.81 12.28 -21.68
N GLN A 149 -8.49 12.23 -21.54
CA GLN A 149 -7.64 11.40 -22.38
C GLN A 149 -7.09 10.28 -21.51
N TYR A 150 -7.11 9.04 -22.02
CA TYR A 150 -6.65 7.90 -21.23
C TYR A 150 -5.81 6.93 -22.05
N ARG A 151 -4.79 6.39 -21.38
CA ARG A 151 -4.01 5.24 -21.82
C ARG A 151 -3.83 4.28 -20.65
N PHE A 152 -4.24 3.04 -20.84
CA PHE A 152 -4.10 1.97 -19.87
C PHE A 152 -3.26 0.86 -20.48
N LEU A 153 -2.26 0.37 -19.73
CA LEU A 153 -1.34 -0.67 -20.19
C LEU A 153 -1.25 -1.79 -19.17
N TRP A 154 -1.51 -3.02 -19.62
CA TRP A 154 -1.20 -4.25 -18.88
C TRP A 154 0.02 -4.92 -19.48
N THR A 155 1.02 -5.27 -18.67
CA THR A 155 2.28 -5.84 -19.19
C THR A 155 2.41 -7.34 -19.04
N GLU A 156 1.67 -7.98 -18.11
CA GLU A 156 1.81 -9.42 -17.80
C GLU A 156 0.48 -10.16 -17.64
N SER A 157 -0.67 -9.48 -17.74
CA SER A 157 -1.99 -10.11 -17.63
C SER A 157 -2.96 -9.56 -18.68
N ARG A 158 -4.05 -10.30 -18.89
CA ARG A 158 -5.22 -9.74 -19.58
C ARG A 158 -5.76 -8.53 -18.81
N PRO A 159 -6.34 -7.53 -19.50
CA PRO A 159 -6.91 -6.37 -18.85
C PRO A 159 -8.02 -6.76 -17.90
N ARG A 160 -7.97 -6.17 -16.72
CA ARG A 160 -9.05 -6.21 -15.73
C ARG A 160 -9.36 -4.77 -15.40
N TYR A 161 -10.53 -4.30 -15.83
CA TYR A 161 -10.92 -2.92 -15.61
C TYR A 161 -12.42 -2.81 -15.40
N LEU A 162 -12.82 -1.69 -14.81
CA LEU A 162 -14.20 -1.28 -14.69
C LEU A 162 -14.25 0.24 -14.82
N ALA A 163 -15.15 0.73 -15.66
CA ALA A 163 -15.38 2.15 -15.88
C ALA A 163 -16.90 2.42 -15.81
N ASP A 164 -17.27 3.61 -15.36
CA ASP A 164 -18.65 4.11 -15.33
C ASP A 164 -19.16 4.57 -16.72
N PHE A 165 -18.27 4.75 -17.69
CA PHE A 165 -18.59 5.02 -19.09
C PHE A 165 -17.91 4.05 -20.06
N ASP A 166 -18.38 4.06 -21.31
CA ASP A 166 -17.83 3.24 -22.38
C ASP A 166 -16.41 3.66 -22.74
N ILE A 167 -15.48 2.72 -22.66
CA ILE A 167 -14.10 2.90 -23.10
C ILE A 167 -13.80 2.10 -24.36
N GLU A 168 -12.75 2.51 -25.06
CA GLU A 168 -12.27 1.87 -26.27
C GLU A 168 -11.94 0.38 -26.09
N LYS A 169 -11.94 -0.36 -27.19
CA LYS A 169 -11.65 -1.79 -27.15
C LYS A 169 -10.19 -2.07 -26.80
N VAL A 170 -9.98 -3.16 -26.07
CA VAL A 170 -8.66 -3.70 -25.76
C VAL A 170 -7.90 -4.05 -27.04
N LYS A 171 -6.67 -3.53 -27.16
CA LYS A 171 -5.71 -3.86 -28.22
C LYS A 171 -4.60 -4.72 -27.64
N GLU A 172 -4.47 -5.95 -28.13
CA GLU A 172 -3.33 -6.81 -27.79
C GLU A 172 -2.08 -6.36 -28.56
N LYS A 173 -0.95 -6.33 -27.86
CA LYS A 173 0.37 -5.95 -28.36
C LYS A 173 1.33 -7.14 -28.22
N SER A 174 2.49 -7.02 -28.86
CA SER A 174 3.55 -8.03 -28.77
C SER A 174 3.97 -8.31 -27.32
N GLY A 175 4.25 -9.58 -27.02
CA GLY A 175 4.76 -10.00 -25.72
C GLY A 175 3.69 -10.12 -24.63
N GLY A 176 2.42 -10.33 -25.00
CA GLY A 176 1.32 -10.51 -24.03
C GLY A 176 0.92 -9.22 -23.32
N LYS A 177 1.23 -8.06 -23.92
CA LYS A 177 0.85 -6.74 -23.41
C LYS A 177 -0.50 -6.34 -23.98
N PHE A 178 -1.28 -5.60 -23.21
CA PHE A 178 -2.61 -5.14 -23.63
C PHE A 178 -2.75 -3.64 -23.36
N GLU A 179 -3.28 -2.92 -24.35
CA GLU A 179 -3.45 -1.47 -24.29
C GLU A 179 -4.91 -1.10 -24.51
N ILE A 180 -5.41 -0.14 -23.72
CA ILE A 180 -6.64 0.58 -24.00
C ILE A 180 -6.26 2.06 -24.10
N LYS A 181 -6.59 2.71 -25.22
CA LYS A 181 -6.27 4.12 -25.42
C LYS A 181 -7.43 4.81 -26.11
N GLY A 182 -7.85 5.94 -25.58
CA GLY A 182 -8.97 6.71 -26.12
C GLY A 182 -9.11 8.08 -25.47
N SER A 183 -10.23 8.71 -25.78
CA SER A 183 -10.66 9.97 -25.19
C SER A 183 -12.16 9.90 -24.91
N TYR A 184 -12.60 10.57 -23.86
CA TYR A 184 -14.01 10.68 -23.48
C TYR A 184 -14.34 12.14 -23.18
N SER A 185 -15.55 12.58 -23.55
CA SER A 185 -16.06 13.92 -23.24
C SER A 185 -17.57 13.86 -23.06
N ASP A 186 -18.06 14.35 -21.93
CA ASP A 186 -19.49 14.29 -21.56
C ASP A 186 -20.39 15.22 -22.43
N GLY A 187 -19.77 16.11 -23.21
CA GLY A 187 -20.45 17.03 -24.12
C GLY A 187 -20.37 16.64 -25.60
N GLY A 188 -21.36 15.88 -26.11
CA GLY A 188 -21.79 15.94 -27.51
C GLY A 188 -21.20 14.93 -28.51
N THR A 189 -21.99 13.89 -28.81
CA THR A 189 -22.17 13.24 -30.12
C THR A 189 -20.95 12.64 -30.87
N THR A 190 -20.91 11.30 -30.81
CA THR A 190 -20.56 10.34 -31.89
C THR A 190 -19.25 10.48 -32.65
N ARG A 191 -18.45 9.40 -32.62
CA ARG A 191 -18.05 8.71 -33.86
C ARG A 191 -18.19 7.19 -33.76
N LYS A 192 -19.25 6.72 -34.43
CA LYS A 192 -19.37 5.55 -35.31
C LYS A 192 -18.32 4.45 -35.12
N HIS A 193 -18.83 3.30 -34.67
CA HIS A 193 -18.45 1.98 -35.15
C HIS A 193 -18.12 2.02 -36.66
N ALA A 194 -16.87 1.72 -37.00
CA ALA A 194 -16.47 1.36 -38.36
C ALA A 194 -16.09 -0.12 -38.39
N SER A 195 -16.70 -0.80 -39.34
CA SER A 195 -16.69 -2.22 -39.62
C SER A 195 -15.31 -2.80 -39.93
N GLU A 196 -15.18 -4.07 -39.58
CA GLU A 196 -14.39 -5.11 -40.24
C GLU A 196 -13.99 -4.79 -41.71
N THR A 197 -12.69 -4.63 -41.96
CA THR A 197 -12.05 -5.06 -43.22
C THR A 197 -10.54 -5.20 -42.96
N ARG A 198 -9.98 -6.41 -43.15
CA ARG A 198 -8.53 -6.61 -43.28
C ARG A 198 -8.08 -6.05 -44.64
N PRO A 199 -6.87 -5.48 -44.76
CA PRO A 199 -5.82 -6.29 -45.37
C PRO A 199 -4.42 -6.14 -44.73
N VAL A 200 -3.57 -7.05 -45.20
CA VAL A 200 -2.22 -7.42 -44.81
C VAL A 200 -1.17 -6.34 -45.12
N GLY A 201 -0.18 -6.20 -44.21
CA GLY A 201 1.22 -5.96 -44.56
C GLY A 201 1.75 -4.52 -44.43
N SER A 202 2.47 -4.24 -43.34
CA SER A 202 3.82 -3.61 -43.36
C SER A 202 4.35 -3.38 -41.92
N VAL A 203 5.57 -3.84 -41.68
CA VAL A 203 6.52 -3.42 -40.62
C VAL A 203 7.29 -2.20 -41.20
N PRO A 204 7.93 -1.24 -40.47
CA PRO A 204 8.30 -1.12 -39.04
C PRO A 204 7.97 0.26 -38.41
N GLY A 205 8.31 0.45 -37.12
CA GLY A 205 8.56 1.81 -36.60
C GLY A 205 8.37 1.99 -35.11
N SER A 206 9.41 1.70 -34.32
CA SER A 206 9.53 2.13 -32.93
C SER A 206 9.66 3.66 -32.89
N GLY A 207 8.63 4.35 -32.38
CA GLY A 207 8.64 5.80 -32.18
C GLY A 207 8.11 6.14 -30.81
N ASN A 208 9.00 6.60 -29.93
CA ASN A 208 8.65 7.32 -28.70
C ASN A 208 7.89 8.59 -29.11
N GLY A 209 6.71 8.82 -28.54
CA GLY A 209 5.87 9.95 -28.91
C GLY A 209 5.07 10.49 -27.74
N PHE A 210 5.62 11.49 -27.07
CA PHE A 210 4.87 12.68 -26.69
C PHE A 210 5.65 13.84 -27.33
N ASP A 211 5.32 14.14 -28.57
CA ASP A 211 5.83 15.32 -29.26
C ASP A 211 4.85 16.47 -28.99
N ALA A 212 5.38 17.56 -28.44
CA ALA A 212 4.64 18.76 -28.12
C ALA A 212 4.47 19.58 -29.40
N GLY A 213 3.35 19.38 -30.09
CA GLY A 213 2.94 20.17 -31.24
C GLY A 213 2.12 21.38 -30.81
N GLU A 214 2.74 22.56 -30.92
CA GLU A 214 2.16 23.89 -30.77
C GLU A 214 1.38 24.31 -32.04
N LYS A 215 0.34 25.17 -31.85
CA LYS A 215 -0.50 25.92 -32.82
C LYS A 215 -1.76 25.21 -33.32
N ASP A 216 -2.96 25.80 -33.34
CA ASP A 216 -3.36 27.21 -33.52
C ASP A 216 -4.44 27.69 -32.52
N ALA A 217 -4.29 28.92 -32.03
CA ALA A 217 -5.31 29.67 -31.32
C ALA A 217 -6.00 30.64 -32.27
N SER A 218 -7.28 30.41 -32.57
CA SER A 218 -8.18 31.42 -33.14
C SER A 218 -8.92 32.13 -32.02
N ALA A 219 -8.92 33.46 -32.09
CA ALA A 219 -9.42 34.40 -31.11
C ALA A 219 -10.95 34.36 -30.86
N GLY A 220 -11.35 34.67 -29.62
CA GLY A 220 -12.67 35.21 -29.28
C GLY A 220 -13.40 34.59 -28.09
N ASP A 221 -13.07 34.99 -26.85
CA ASP A 221 -13.98 35.56 -25.82
C ASP A 221 -13.37 35.52 -24.39
N PRO A 222 -13.36 36.62 -23.60
CA PRO A 222 -12.71 36.70 -22.30
C PRO A 222 -13.65 36.29 -21.16
N LYS A 223 -13.85 34.98 -20.99
CA LYS A 223 -14.13 34.36 -19.68
C LYS A 223 -13.35 33.04 -19.63
N ALA A 224 -12.07 33.14 -19.28
CA ALA A 224 -11.14 32.02 -19.21
C ALA A 224 -11.62 30.97 -18.19
N GLN A 225 -12.39 30.01 -18.65
CA GLN A 225 -12.55 28.74 -17.97
C GLN A 225 -11.21 28.00 -18.11
N THR A 226 -10.55 27.75 -16.99
CA THR A 226 -9.36 26.90 -16.90
C THR A 226 -9.55 25.65 -17.77
N PRO A 227 -8.58 25.25 -18.62
CA PRO A 227 -8.71 24.04 -19.42
C PRO A 227 -8.96 22.84 -18.50
N ARG A 228 -10.15 22.23 -18.61
CA ARG A 228 -10.64 21.15 -17.73
C ARG A 228 -10.13 19.75 -18.12
N GLY A 229 -9.28 19.67 -19.14
CA GLY A 229 -8.80 18.39 -19.63
C GLY A 229 -7.97 17.65 -18.58
N VAL A 230 -8.21 16.33 -18.47
CA VAL A 230 -7.48 15.41 -17.60
C VAL A 230 -6.80 14.35 -18.47
N ALA A 231 -5.50 14.14 -18.28
CA ALA A 231 -4.75 13.09 -18.97
C ALA A 231 -4.39 11.94 -18.01
N LEU A 232 -4.77 10.71 -18.35
CA LEU A 232 -4.49 9.51 -17.58
C LEU A 232 -3.53 8.59 -18.34
N ASP A 233 -2.47 8.16 -17.66
CA ASP A 233 -1.53 7.16 -18.14
C ASP A 233 -1.26 6.15 -17.04
N LEU A 234 -2.01 5.05 -17.06
CA LEU A 234 -2.01 4.06 -16.00
C LEU A 234 -1.40 2.77 -16.53
N THR A 235 -0.34 2.30 -15.87
CA THR A 235 0.34 1.07 -16.22
C THR A 235 0.25 0.09 -15.06
N THR A 236 -0.11 -1.15 -15.37
CA THR A 236 0.03 -2.23 -14.40
C THR A 236 0.57 -3.51 -15.00
N ALA A 237 1.27 -4.35 -14.22
CA ALA A 237 1.66 -5.66 -14.72
C ALA A 237 0.48 -6.60 -14.72
N ARG A 238 -0.15 -6.74 -13.56
CA ARG A 238 -1.23 -7.69 -13.29
C ARG A 238 -2.44 -7.04 -12.63
N GLY A 239 -2.38 -5.78 -12.23
CA GLY A 239 -3.41 -5.10 -11.45
C GLY A 239 -4.77 -4.88 -12.14
N ILE A 240 -5.61 -4.13 -11.45
CA ILE A 240 -6.96 -3.75 -11.90
C ILE A 240 -6.98 -2.23 -12.05
N ILE A 241 -7.61 -1.73 -13.10
CA ILE A 241 -7.82 -0.28 -13.29
C ILE A 241 -9.31 0.02 -13.10
N LEU A 242 -9.62 0.93 -12.18
CA LEU A 242 -10.97 1.42 -11.91
C LEU A 242 -11.04 2.89 -12.29
N LEU A 243 -12.02 3.26 -13.10
CA LEU A 243 -12.21 4.61 -13.59
C LEU A 243 -13.59 5.10 -13.17
N ASN A 244 -13.62 6.08 -12.27
CA ASN A 244 -14.80 6.67 -11.65
C ASN A 244 -15.77 5.64 -11.05
N VAL A 245 -15.23 4.50 -10.61
CA VAL A 245 -15.97 3.45 -9.91
C VAL A 245 -15.31 3.21 -8.56
N SER A 246 -16.14 3.20 -7.51
CA SER A 246 -15.64 2.96 -6.16
C SER A 246 -15.05 1.55 -6.04
N PRO A 247 -13.91 1.36 -5.37
CA PRO A 247 -13.35 0.03 -5.11
C PRO A 247 -14.34 -0.94 -4.43
N ASN A 248 -15.33 -0.42 -3.71
CA ASN A 248 -16.35 -1.21 -3.00
C ASN A 248 -17.39 -1.84 -3.94
N GLU A 249 -17.61 -1.27 -5.12
CA GLU A 249 -18.59 -1.75 -6.11
C GLU A 249 -18.01 -2.83 -7.03
N VAL A 250 -16.69 -3.04 -6.96
CA VAL A 250 -15.98 -4.00 -7.81
C VAL A 250 -16.35 -5.43 -7.44
N MET A 251 -16.90 -6.14 -8.43
CA MET A 251 -17.23 -7.56 -8.31
C MET A 251 -16.03 -8.40 -7.89
N SER A 252 -16.29 -9.47 -7.12
CA SER A 252 -15.26 -10.38 -6.58
C SER A 252 -14.32 -11.00 -7.63
N ASP A 253 -14.74 -11.07 -8.90
CA ASP A 253 -14.00 -11.72 -9.99
C ASP A 253 -12.84 -10.87 -10.51
N LEU A 254 -12.95 -9.54 -10.43
CA LEU A 254 -11.89 -8.64 -10.87
C LEU A 254 -10.71 -8.63 -9.89
N ARG A 255 -10.97 -8.84 -8.58
CA ARG A 255 -9.97 -8.79 -7.50
C ARG A 255 -8.99 -9.97 -7.57
N GLU A 256 -7.71 -9.72 -7.29
CA GLU A 256 -6.79 -10.83 -7.02
C GLU A 256 -7.21 -11.53 -5.72
N ARG A 257 -7.61 -12.81 -5.82
CA ARG A 257 -8.03 -13.60 -4.66
C ARG A 257 -6.83 -14.38 -4.11
N PRO A 258 -6.41 -14.16 -2.85
CA PRO A 258 -5.48 -15.06 -2.21
C PRO A 258 -6.09 -16.45 -2.10
N LEU A 259 -5.25 -17.49 -2.01
CA LEU A 259 -5.72 -18.86 -1.85
C LEU A 259 -6.65 -18.98 -0.62
N THR A 260 -7.82 -19.57 -0.84
CA THR A 260 -8.78 -19.87 0.23
C THR A 260 -8.21 -20.89 1.22
N ASN A 261 -8.78 -20.97 2.43
CA ASN A 261 -8.34 -21.96 3.42
C ASN A 261 -8.51 -23.41 2.91
N ALA A 262 -9.54 -23.68 2.10
CA ALA A 262 -9.74 -24.97 1.45
C ALA A 262 -8.64 -25.26 0.41
N ALA A 263 -8.32 -24.29 -0.44
CA ALA A 263 -7.24 -24.44 -1.43
C ALA A 263 -5.87 -24.61 -0.74
N LYS A 264 -5.61 -23.88 0.34
CA LYS A 264 -4.42 -24.07 1.19
C LYS A 264 -4.37 -25.47 1.81
N ALA A 265 -5.49 -25.99 2.29
CA ALA A 265 -5.58 -27.34 2.84
C ALA A 265 -5.30 -28.42 1.77
N ILE A 266 -5.80 -28.23 0.54
CA ILE A 266 -5.52 -29.11 -0.59
C ILE A 266 -4.02 -29.11 -0.97
N VAL A 267 -3.40 -27.93 -1.00
CA VAL A 267 -1.96 -27.84 -1.29
C VAL A 267 -1.14 -28.47 -0.16
N ARG A 268 -1.59 -28.39 1.10
CA ARG A 268 -0.99 -29.12 2.24
C ARG A 268 -1.22 -30.62 2.20
N SER A 269 -2.37 -31.08 1.71
CA SER A 269 -2.71 -32.50 1.65
C SER A 269 -1.93 -33.23 0.56
N GLY A 270 -1.30 -32.50 -0.37
CA GLY A 270 -0.49 -33.08 -1.44
C GLY A 270 -1.33 -33.80 -2.50
N ASP A 271 -2.63 -33.50 -2.60
CA ASP A 271 -3.48 -34.06 -3.65
C ASP A 271 -3.04 -33.52 -5.01
N SER A 272 -2.39 -34.38 -5.82
CA SER A 272 -1.80 -34.00 -7.09
C SER A 272 -2.81 -33.43 -8.10
N LEU A 273 -4.02 -33.98 -8.17
CA LEU A 273 -5.04 -33.57 -9.15
C LEU A 273 -5.60 -32.19 -8.79
N LEU A 274 -5.96 -32.01 -7.52
CA LEU A 274 -6.50 -30.74 -7.05
C LEU A 274 -5.41 -29.66 -6.94
N MET A 275 -4.17 -30.04 -6.60
CA MET A 275 -3.02 -29.12 -6.68
C MET A 275 -2.78 -28.61 -8.08
N GLU A 276 -2.84 -29.47 -9.10
CA GLU A 276 -2.60 -29.05 -10.48
C GLU A 276 -3.70 -28.09 -10.97
N ALA A 277 -4.96 -28.36 -10.59
CA ALA A 277 -6.08 -27.46 -10.83
C ALA A 277 -5.86 -26.08 -10.18
N ILE A 278 -5.45 -26.05 -8.90
CA ILE A 278 -5.15 -24.80 -8.17
C ILE A 278 -3.94 -24.08 -8.78
N ARG A 279 -2.88 -24.81 -9.14
CA ARG A 279 -1.67 -24.27 -9.77
C ARG A 279 -1.99 -23.63 -11.11
N ARG A 280 -2.90 -24.21 -11.91
CA ARG A 280 -3.36 -23.63 -13.17
C ARG A 280 -4.24 -22.40 -12.95
N ALA A 281 -5.15 -22.45 -11.98
CA ALA A 281 -6.09 -21.36 -11.70
C ALA A 281 -5.43 -20.15 -11.01
N SER A 282 -4.38 -20.35 -10.20
CA SER A 282 -3.72 -19.28 -9.44
C SER A 282 -2.23 -19.55 -9.22
N PRO A 283 -1.38 -19.48 -10.28
CA PRO A 283 0.02 -19.92 -10.24
C PRO A 283 0.88 -19.20 -9.19
N LYS A 284 0.67 -17.89 -9.02
CA LYS A 284 1.46 -17.04 -8.11
C LYS A 284 1.21 -17.39 -6.65
N TYR A 285 -0.04 -17.40 -6.21
CA TYR A 285 -0.39 -17.73 -4.83
C TYR A 285 -0.08 -19.19 -4.49
N PHE A 286 -0.20 -20.10 -5.45
CA PHE A 286 0.25 -21.47 -5.28
C PHE A 286 1.77 -21.51 -5.03
N GLY A 287 2.57 -20.82 -5.85
CA GLY A 287 4.02 -20.77 -5.69
C GLY A 287 4.48 -20.18 -4.36
N ASP A 288 3.90 -19.03 -3.96
CA ASP A 288 4.23 -18.37 -2.69
C ASP A 288 3.84 -19.24 -1.50
N TYR A 289 2.67 -19.86 -1.55
CA TYR A 289 2.22 -20.75 -0.49
C TYR A 289 3.06 -22.05 -0.43
N ALA A 290 3.33 -22.68 -1.56
CA ALA A 290 4.14 -23.89 -1.63
C ALA A 290 5.56 -23.68 -1.07
N ARG A 291 6.17 -22.51 -1.26
CA ARG A 291 7.47 -22.14 -0.68
C ARG A 291 7.45 -22.02 0.85
N THR A 292 6.28 -21.75 1.43
CA THR A 292 6.11 -21.69 2.90
C THR A 292 5.83 -23.06 3.51
N LEU A 293 5.53 -24.07 2.70
CA LEU A 293 5.27 -25.40 3.22
C LEU A 293 6.59 -26.08 3.63
N PRO A 294 6.60 -26.80 4.76
CA PRO A 294 7.72 -27.64 5.11
C PRO A 294 7.91 -28.73 4.02
N PRO A 295 9.12 -29.30 3.88
CA PRO A 295 9.36 -30.42 2.98
C PRO A 295 8.32 -31.51 3.20
N LEU A 296 7.76 -32.03 2.11
CA LEU A 296 6.72 -33.06 2.16
C LEU A 296 7.25 -34.27 2.92
N LYS A 297 6.69 -34.56 4.09
CA LYS A 297 7.04 -35.75 4.87
C LYS A 297 6.18 -36.90 4.37
N THR A 298 6.77 -37.78 3.57
CA THR A 298 6.12 -38.98 3.01
C THR A 298 5.96 -40.10 4.03
N GLU A 299 6.64 -40.01 5.18
CA GLU A 299 6.65 -41.05 6.20
C GLU A 299 6.11 -40.53 7.54
N PRO A 300 5.21 -41.27 8.20
CA PRO A 300 4.78 -40.95 9.56
C PRO A 300 5.96 -41.15 10.51
N THR A 301 6.48 -40.04 11.06
CA THR A 301 7.50 -40.10 12.11
C THR A 301 6.83 -40.00 13.47
N PHE A 302 7.18 -40.88 14.41
CA PHE A 302 6.81 -40.69 15.81
C PHE A 302 7.44 -39.41 16.33
N ALA A 303 6.61 -38.45 16.76
CA ALA A 303 7.10 -37.24 17.39
C ALA A 303 7.75 -37.62 18.73
N GLN A 304 9.08 -37.60 18.80
CA GLN A 304 9.75 -37.55 20.10
C GLN A 304 9.35 -36.22 20.74
N ALA A 305 8.56 -36.31 21.81
CA ALA A 305 8.28 -35.17 22.66
C ALA A 305 9.62 -34.54 23.04
N LYS A 306 9.87 -33.29 22.62
CA LYS A 306 11.01 -32.53 23.12
C LYS A 306 10.86 -32.55 24.64
N SER A 307 11.80 -33.22 25.31
CA SER A 307 11.97 -33.13 26.76
C SER A 307 11.86 -31.65 27.10
N ARG A 308 10.81 -31.28 27.84
CA ARG A 308 10.65 -29.91 28.32
C ARG A 308 11.96 -29.57 29.00
N LEU A 309 12.66 -28.55 28.49
CA LEU A 309 13.78 -27.95 29.18
C LEU A 309 13.32 -27.73 30.63
N GLN A 310 13.97 -28.43 31.57
CA GLN A 310 13.81 -28.15 32.99
C GLN A 310 14.31 -26.73 33.21
N VAL A 311 13.38 -25.78 33.12
CA VAL A 311 13.58 -24.44 33.67
C VAL A 311 13.83 -24.68 35.16
N PRO A 312 14.91 -24.13 35.75
CA PRO A 312 15.11 -24.20 37.19
C PRO A 312 13.86 -23.62 37.85
N VAL A 313 13.11 -24.49 38.52
CA VAL A 313 11.89 -24.10 39.23
C VAL A 313 12.34 -23.15 40.33
N ALA A 314 11.96 -21.87 40.23
CA ALA A 314 12.18 -20.93 41.30
C ALA A 314 11.60 -21.52 42.60
N ALA A 315 12.41 -21.53 43.67
CA ALA A 315 12.03 -22.11 44.95
C ALA A 315 10.77 -21.46 45.56
N VAL A 316 10.44 -20.24 45.12
CA VAL A 316 9.24 -19.50 45.48
C VAL A 316 8.53 -19.09 44.20
N LYS A 317 7.20 -19.30 44.15
CA LYS A 317 6.32 -18.85 43.07
C LYS A 317 5.34 -17.82 43.61
N THR A 318 5.16 -16.74 42.88
CA THR A 318 4.18 -15.69 43.22
C THR A 318 2.93 -15.85 42.37
N ALA A 319 1.76 -15.82 43.00
CA ALA A 319 0.47 -15.84 42.32
C ALA A 319 -0.33 -14.59 42.72
N THR A 320 -0.98 -13.95 41.75
CA THR A 320 -1.86 -12.80 42.00
C THR A 320 -3.31 -13.30 41.97
N VAL A 321 -4.00 -13.20 43.10
CA VAL A 321 -5.39 -13.65 43.25
C VAL A 321 -6.28 -12.45 43.59
N ARG A 322 -7.43 -12.35 42.92
CA ARG A 322 -8.47 -11.35 43.22
C ARG A 322 -9.70 -12.07 43.77
N VAL A 323 -10.06 -11.77 45.00
CA VAL A 323 -11.19 -12.39 45.69
C VAL A 323 -12.32 -11.36 45.85
N THR A 324 -13.51 -11.70 45.37
CA THR A 324 -14.68 -10.82 45.40
C THR A 324 -15.93 -11.56 45.90
N ASP A 325 -16.84 -10.83 46.55
CA ASP A 325 -18.14 -11.37 46.95
C ASP A 325 -19.12 -11.53 45.76
N LEU A 326 -20.32 -12.06 46.04
CA LEU A 326 -21.40 -12.22 45.05
C LEU A 326 -21.90 -10.89 44.44
N ARG A 327 -21.49 -9.75 45.00
CA ARG A 327 -21.80 -8.40 44.52
C ARG A 327 -20.57 -7.72 43.90
N ASN A 328 -19.53 -8.48 43.57
CA ASN A 328 -18.30 -8.02 42.93
C ASN A 328 -17.50 -7.00 43.77
N ARG A 329 -17.66 -7.01 45.10
CA ARG A 329 -16.87 -6.20 46.03
C ARG A 329 -15.64 -6.96 46.47
N ALA A 330 -14.50 -6.28 46.58
CA ALA A 330 -13.27 -6.88 47.10
C ALA A 330 -13.47 -7.31 48.56
N ILE A 331 -12.95 -8.50 48.89
CA ILE A 331 -12.93 -9.01 50.26
C ILE A 331 -11.57 -8.68 50.85
N ASP A 332 -11.57 -7.86 51.91
CA ASP A 332 -10.37 -7.45 52.63
C ASP A 332 -10.07 -8.39 53.82
N GLY A 333 -8.83 -8.38 54.31
CA GLY A 333 -8.43 -9.06 55.54
C GLY A 333 -8.16 -10.56 55.40
N LEU A 334 -7.95 -11.06 54.18
CA LEU A 334 -7.60 -12.46 53.93
C LEU A 334 -6.20 -12.78 54.47
N ALA A 335 -6.06 -13.93 55.13
CA ALA A 335 -4.81 -14.44 55.67
C ALA A 335 -4.41 -15.74 54.98
N GLY A 336 -3.18 -16.22 55.24
CA GLY A 336 -2.68 -17.47 54.65
C GLY A 336 -3.59 -18.69 54.86
N GLY A 337 -4.34 -18.74 55.97
CA GLY A 337 -5.28 -19.83 56.26
C GLY A 337 -6.52 -19.86 55.36
N ASP A 338 -6.80 -18.80 54.60
CA ASP A 338 -7.96 -18.73 53.70
C ASP A 338 -7.67 -19.32 52.32
N PHE A 339 -6.42 -19.76 52.08
CA PHE A 339 -5.98 -20.30 50.80
C PHE A 339 -5.38 -21.69 50.96
N GLU A 340 -5.69 -22.58 50.03
CA GLU A 340 -5.00 -23.85 49.86
C GLU A 340 -4.30 -23.84 48.50
N ILE A 341 -2.97 -24.00 48.49
CA ILE A 341 -2.20 -24.06 47.25
C ILE A 341 -1.79 -25.51 47.03
N THR A 342 -2.19 -26.07 45.89
CA THR A 342 -1.77 -27.40 45.45
C THR A 342 -0.97 -27.32 44.16
N GLU A 343 0.13 -28.06 44.10
CA GLU A 343 0.95 -28.21 42.89
C GLU A 343 1.11 -29.69 42.59
N ASN A 344 0.65 -30.14 41.41
CA ASN A 344 0.65 -31.55 41.01
C ASN A 344 -0.05 -32.50 42.02
N GLY A 345 -1.02 -31.99 42.78
CA GLY A 345 -1.76 -32.76 43.79
C GLY A 345 -1.12 -32.79 45.18
N GLU A 346 0.03 -32.13 45.38
CA GLU A 346 0.66 -31.96 46.69
C GLU A 346 0.38 -30.56 47.25
N SER A 347 0.08 -30.48 48.55
CA SER A 347 -0.13 -29.21 49.25
C SER A 347 1.19 -28.45 49.42
N ARG A 348 1.14 -27.13 49.26
CA ARG A 348 2.29 -26.22 49.35
C ARG A 348 2.09 -25.17 50.43
N GLU A 349 3.18 -24.82 51.11
CA GLU A 349 3.20 -23.79 52.15
C GLU A 349 3.08 -22.38 51.54
N ILE A 350 2.33 -21.52 52.22
CA ILE A 350 2.16 -20.11 51.86
C ILE A 350 3.14 -19.28 52.68
N VAL A 351 4.09 -18.64 51.99
CA VAL A 351 5.15 -17.83 52.62
C VAL A 351 4.64 -16.44 53.02
N SER A 352 3.77 -15.84 52.21
CA SER A 352 3.20 -14.50 52.43
C SER A 352 1.93 -14.30 51.61
N VAL A 353 0.94 -13.58 52.17
CA VAL A 353 -0.30 -13.14 51.49
C VAL A 353 -0.33 -11.62 51.42
#